data_AF-A0A538DQX8-F1
#
_entry.id   AF-A0A538DQX8-F1
#
_cell.length_a   1.000
_cell.length_b   1.000
_cell.length_c   1.000
_cell.angle_alpha   90.00
_cell.angle_beta   90.00
_cell.angle_gamma   90.00
#
_symmetry.space_group_name_H-M   'P 1'
#
loop_
_entity.id
_entity.type
_entity.pdbx_description
1 polymer ?
#
loop_
_entity_poly.entity_id
_entity_poly.type
_entity_poly.pdbx_seq_one_letter_code
_entity_poly.pdbx_strand_id
1 'polypeptide(L)'
;MAGRLRQGHALTRRFHVPSAVRSSAARIDAAAARELVANGALLVDVRRKDDPAATLEGALRIPPDEISERLDEFSRDTPIVLACG
;
A
#
# COMPACT_ATOMS: atom_id res chain seq x y z
N MET A 1 -22.53 -28.80 -12.80
CA MET A 1 -21.09 -28.77 -12.45
C MET A 1 -20.77 -27.45 -11.78
N ALA A 2 -19.89 -27.51 -10.77
CA ALA A 2 -19.64 -26.48 -9.76
C ALA A 2 -19.01 -25.19 -10.30
N GLY A 3 -19.37 -24.06 -9.68
CA GLY A 3 -18.70 -22.78 -9.84
C GLY A 3 -19.10 -21.81 -8.73
N ARG A 4 -18.42 -21.92 -7.58
CA ARG A 4 -18.67 -21.19 -6.33
C ARG A 4 -18.97 -19.70 -6.52
N LEU A 5 -20.13 -19.28 -6.03
CA LEU A 5 -20.48 -17.89 -5.74
C LEU A 5 -19.40 -17.31 -4.82
N ARG A 6 -18.65 -16.31 -5.33
CA ARG A 6 -17.76 -15.51 -4.50
C ARG A 6 -18.62 -14.61 -3.62
N GLN A 7 -18.77 -14.99 -2.36
CA GLN A 7 -19.42 -14.21 -1.32
C GLN A 7 -18.78 -12.82 -1.26
N GLY A 8 -19.46 -11.82 -1.83
CA GLY A 8 -19.10 -10.42 -1.68
C GLY A 8 -19.23 -10.07 -0.21
N HIS A 9 -18.11 -9.75 0.43
CA HIS A 9 -18.13 -9.23 1.80
C HIS A 9 -18.75 -7.84 1.73
N ALA A 10 -19.90 -7.66 2.38
CA ALA A 10 -20.55 -6.36 2.45
C ALA A 10 -19.55 -5.32 2.98
N LEU A 11 -19.40 -4.21 2.26
CA LEU A 11 -18.53 -3.10 2.66
C LEU A 11 -19.11 -2.51 3.96
N THR A 12 -18.51 -2.85 5.10
CA THR A 12 -19.00 -2.47 6.44
C THR A 12 -18.61 -1.05 6.87
N ARG A 13 -17.90 -0.28 6.02
CA ARG A 13 -17.46 1.07 6.36
C ARG A 13 -18.24 2.10 5.54
N ARG A 14 -18.84 3.06 6.24
CA ARG A 14 -19.40 4.28 5.65
C ARG A 14 -18.24 5.11 5.08
N PHE A 15 -17.80 4.78 3.88
CA PHE A 15 -16.84 5.59 3.17
C PHE A 15 -17.51 6.91 2.77
N HIS A 16 -16.80 8.03 2.94
CA HIS A 16 -17.14 9.27 2.27
C HIS A 16 -17.26 8.99 0.76
N VAL A 17 -18.37 9.38 0.11
CA VAL A 17 -18.70 9.00 -1.28
C VAL A 17 -17.53 9.19 -2.25
N PRO A 18 -16.76 10.31 -2.21
CA PRO A 18 -15.53 10.47 -2.99
C PRO A 18 -14.45 9.40 -2.77
N SER A 19 -14.32 8.87 -1.56
CA SER A 19 -13.37 7.79 -1.25
C SER A 19 -13.87 6.42 -1.73
N ALA A 20 -15.19 6.23 -1.84
CA ALA A 20 -15.80 5.00 -2.34
C ALA A 20 -15.66 4.83 -3.86
N VAL A 21 -15.55 5.94 -4.60
CA VAL A 21 -15.35 5.95 -6.06
C VAL A 21 -13.88 6.02 -6.46
N ARG A 22 -12.96 6.24 -5.51
CA ARG A 22 -11.52 6.15 -5.79
C ARG A 22 -11.18 4.70 -6.10
N SER A 23 -10.46 4.46 -7.19
CA SER A 23 -9.81 3.17 -7.41
C SER A 23 -9.01 2.82 -6.15
N SER A 24 -9.36 1.72 -5.49
CA SER A 24 -8.58 1.24 -4.35
C SER A 24 -7.14 1.05 -4.80
N ALA A 25 -6.18 1.32 -3.92
CA ALA A 25 -4.78 0.99 -4.19
C ALA A 25 -4.70 -0.47 -4.66
N ALA A 26 -4.13 -0.69 -5.84
CA ALA A 26 -4.02 -2.02 -6.41
C ALA A 26 -3.11 -2.85 -5.49
N ARG A 27 -3.63 -3.99 -5.00
CA ARG A 27 -2.76 -4.97 -4.37
C ARG A 27 -2.01 -5.69 -5.48
N ILE A 28 -0.69 -5.68 -5.39
CA ILE A 28 0.21 -6.34 -6.32
C ILE A 28 1.00 -7.40 -5.57
N ASP A 29 1.46 -8.42 -6.28
CA ASP A 29 2.40 -9.38 -5.73
C ASP A 29 3.81 -8.79 -5.60
N ALA A 30 4.68 -9.50 -4.89
CA ALA A 30 6.04 -9.05 -4.61
C ALA A 30 6.93 -8.93 -5.85
N ALA A 31 6.67 -9.69 -6.93
CA ALA A 31 7.45 -9.58 -8.16
C ALA A 31 7.12 -8.27 -8.88
N ALA A 32 5.84 -7.97 -9.07
CA ALA A 32 5.38 -6.71 -9.64
C ALA A 32 5.83 -5.49 -8.81
N ALA A 33 5.84 -5.61 -7.47
CA ALA A 33 6.36 -4.57 -6.59
C ALA A 33 7.85 -4.28 -6.85
N ARG A 34 8.68 -5.33 -7.00
CA ARG A 34 10.12 -5.18 -7.28
C ARG A 34 10.37 -4.53 -8.64
N GLU A 35 9.58 -4.86 -9.66
CA GLU A 35 9.69 -4.23 -10.98
C GLU A 35 9.37 -2.73 -10.91
N LEU A 36 8.33 -2.33 -10.17
CA LEU A 36 8.01 -0.91 -9.99
C LEU A 36 9.13 -0.16 -9.27
N VAL A 37 9.69 -0.74 -8.21
CA VAL A 37 10.82 -0.14 -7.48
C VAL A 37 12.05 -0.04 -8.37
N ALA A 38 12.35 -1.06 -9.18
CA ALA A 38 13.44 -1.02 -10.15
C ALA A 38 13.24 0.08 -11.21
N ASN A 39 11.99 0.41 -11.55
CA ASN A 39 11.61 1.49 -12.46
C ASN A 39 11.51 2.87 -11.78
N GLY A 40 11.94 3.00 -10.52
CA GLY A 40 12.00 4.28 -9.81
C GLY A 40 10.81 4.59 -8.91
N ALA A 41 9.93 3.62 -8.63
CA ALA A 41 8.91 3.80 -7.61
C ALA A 41 9.52 3.87 -6.21
N LEU A 42 8.94 4.73 -5.35
CA LEU A 42 9.34 4.83 -3.95
C LEU A 42 8.77 3.67 -3.15
N LEU A 43 9.63 2.92 -2.46
CA LEU A 43 9.22 1.88 -1.53
C LEU A 43 9.02 2.47 -0.13
N VAL A 44 7.83 2.32 0.43
CA VAL A 44 7.50 2.78 1.80
C VAL A 44 7.10 1.59 2.66
N ASP A 45 7.81 1.40 3.77
CA ASP A 45 7.50 0.39 4.78
C ASP A 45 6.62 1.00 5.87
N VAL A 46 5.37 0.53 5.98
CA VAL A 46 4.38 1.10 6.92
C VAL A 46 4.25 0.31 8.22
N ARG A 47 5.25 -0.51 8.58
CA ARG A 47 5.25 -1.25 9.85
C ARG A 47 5.52 -0.32 11.04
N ARG A 48 4.77 -0.51 12.14
CA ARG A 48 4.88 0.27 13.39
C ARG A 48 6.00 -0.21 14.33
N LYS A 49 6.46 -1.45 14.19
CA LYS A 49 7.43 -2.07 15.10
C LYS A 49 8.74 -2.34 14.39
N ASP A 50 9.83 -2.07 15.11
CA ASP A 50 11.15 -2.58 14.78
C ASP A 50 11.18 -4.10 14.99
N ASP A 51 10.85 -4.83 13.93
CA ASP A 51 11.45 -6.14 13.74
C ASP A 51 12.80 -5.91 13.04
N PRO A 52 13.94 -5.98 13.76
CA PRO A 52 15.26 -5.77 13.18
C PRO A 52 15.65 -6.86 12.16
N ALA A 53 14.90 -7.96 12.08
CA ALA A 53 15.23 -9.09 11.21
C ALA A 53 14.86 -8.89 9.73
N ALA A 54 14.11 -7.84 9.37
CA ALA A 54 13.65 -7.66 7.99
C ALA A 54 13.55 -6.17 7.62
N THR A 55 14.68 -5.50 7.47
CA THR A 55 14.74 -4.22 6.75
C THR A 55 14.57 -4.51 5.26
N LEU A 56 13.65 -3.80 4.62
CA LEU A 56 13.56 -3.79 3.16
C LEU A 56 14.58 -2.78 2.64
N GLU A 57 15.60 -3.24 1.92
CA GLU A 57 16.61 -2.35 1.36
C GLU A 57 15.97 -1.29 0.45
N GLY A 58 16.40 -0.04 0.60
CA GLY A 58 15.86 1.10 -0.15
C GLY A 58 14.46 1.55 0.27
N ALA A 59 13.86 0.93 1.29
CA ALA A 59 12.55 1.34 1.79
C ALA A 59 12.66 2.52 2.77
N LEU A 60 11.78 3.50 2.60
CA LEU A 60 11.54 4.55 3.58
C LEU A 60 10.53 4.04 4.61
N ARG A 61 10.94 3.92 5.87
CA ARG A 61 10.04 3.49 6.95
C ARG A 61 9.19 4.66 7.45
N ILE A 62 7.87 4.55 7.33
CA ILE A 62 6.88 5.54 7.78
C ILE A 62 5.66 4.81 8.36
N PRO A 63 5.55 4.72 9.70
CA PRO A 63 4.38 4.14 10.34
C PRO A 63 3.07 4.82 9.89
N PRO A 64 1.93 4.11 9.89
CA PRO A 64 0.69 4.63 9.32
C PRO A 64 0.17 5.89 10.01
N ASP A 65 0.48 6.06 11.31
CA ASP A 65 0.07 7.23 12.09
C ASP A 65 0.85 8.50 11.69
N GLU A 66 2.08 8.34 11.17
CA GLU A 66 2.96 9.44 10.78
C GLU A 66 2.78 9.86 9.31
N ILE A 67 2.16 9.02 8.47
CA ILE A 67 2.01 9.29 7.02
C ILE A 67 1.33 10.64 6.77
N SER A 68 0.27 10.96 7.52
CA SER A 68 -0.52 12.18 7.31
C SER A 68 0.30 13.46 7.52
N GLU A 69 1.28 13.41 8.42
CA GLU A 69 2.15 14.53 8.77
C GLU A 69 3.28 14.72 7.74
N ARG A 70 3.60 13.64 7.01
CA ARG A 70 4.72 13.58 6.06
C ARG A 70 4.28 13.60 4.60
N LEU A 71 2.99 13.83 4.33
CA LEU A 71 2.44 13.82 2.97
C LEU A 71 3.15 14.81 2.03
N ASP A 72 3.61 15.94 2.57
CA ASP A 72 4.28 16.98 1.80
C ASP A 72 5.70 16.59 1.35
N GLU A 73 6.28 15.53 1.93
CA GLU A 73 7.58 14.98 1.52
C GLU A 73 7.48 14.15 0.23
N PHE A 74 6.28 13.73 -0.17
CA PHE A 74 6.06 12.86 -1.32
C PHE A 74 5.77 13.66 -2.59
N SER A 75 6.54 13.40 -3.64
CA SER A 75 6.22 13.85 -4.99
C SER A 75 4.92 13.18 -5.48
N ARG A 76 4.05 13.96 -6.13
CA ARG A 76 2.80 13.46 -6.74
C ARG A 76 3.05 12.70 -8.05
N ASP A 77 4.22 12.86 -8.64
CA ASP A 77 4.58 12.24 -9.93
C ASP A 77 5.32 10.90 -9.77
N THR A 78 5.76 10.58 -8.54
CA THR A 78 6.48 9.35 -8.25
C THR A 78 5.51 8.25 -7.78
N PRO A 79 5.46 7.08 -8.45
CA PRO A 79 4.68 5.95 -7.96
C PRO A 79 5.17 5.50 -6.57
N ILE A 80 4.24 5.18 -5.67
CA ILE A 80 4.56 4.70 -4.32
C ILE A 80 4.10 3.25 -4.17
N VAL A 81 5.02 2.40 -3.73
CA VAL A 81 4.75 1.01 -3.34
C VAL A 81 4.74 0.93 -1.83
N LEU A 82 3.58 0.59 -1.25
CA LEU A 82 3.45 0.38 0.19
C LEU A 82 3.70 -1.10 0.53
N ALA A 83 4.64 -1.35 1.44
CA ALA A 83 4.90 -2.66 2.01
C ALA A 83 4.37 -2.72 3.45
N CYS A 84 3.57 -3.74 3.75
CA CYS A 84 3.08 -4.04 5.10
C CYS A 84 3.23 -5.55 5.39
N GLY A 85 3.23 -5.91 6.66
CA GLY A 85 3.31 -7.29 7.16
C GLY A 85 2.45 -7.46 8.40
#